data_AF-A0A1T5BCA9-F1
#
_entry.id   AF-A0A1T5BCA9-F1
#
_cell.length_a   1.000
_cell.length_b   1.000
_cell.length_c   1.000
_cell.angle_alpha   90.00
_cell.angle_beta   90.00
_cell.angle_gamma   90.00
#
_symmetry.space_group_name_H-M   'P 1'
#
loop_
_entity.id
_entity.type
_entity.pdbx_description
1 polymer ?
#
loop_
_entity_poly.entity_id
_entity_poly.type
_entity_poly.pdbx_seq_one_letter_code
_entity_poly.pdbx_strand_id
1 'polypeptide(L)'
;MVEIEKFLILRLKYLPAYIYFQHTIMNIIASNLLTKREEKRLTQAYMAFLSGMSQPNYSDIERGKTRPSIDQLKRFSEILDVSVDELISEVKKQKIPQGRESFNVPKGRQSALLKAIEERDKYIKLLEGQLADLKKK
;
A
#
# COMPACT_ATOMS: atom_id res chain seq x y z
N MET A 1 34.21 -35.27 -0.87
CA MET A 1 34.65 -33.92 -1.30
C MET A 1 33.92 -33.45 -2.56
N VAL A 2 33.82 -34.25 -3.62
CA VAL A 2 33.22 -33.84 -4.93
C VAL A 2 31.72 -33.47 -4.85
N GLU A 3 30.97 -34.05 -3.92
CA GLU A 3 29.52 -33.83 -3.80
C GLU A 3 29.16 -32.49 -3.12
N ILE A 4 30.00 -32.04 -2.18
CA ILE A 4 29.86 -30.74 -1.52
C ILE A 4 30.24 -29.62 -2.49
N GLU A 5 31.27 -29.82 -3.30
CA GLU A 5 31.64 -28.88 -4.38
C GLU A 5 30.54 -28.75 -5.43
N LYS A 6 29.88 -29.87 -5.82
CA LYS A 6 28.70 -29.82 -6.69
C LYS A 6 27.57 -28.96 -6.10
N PHE A 7 27.28 -29.10 -4.80
CA PHE A 7 26.28 -28.28 -4.12
C PHE A 7 26.68 -26.79 -4.04
N LEU A 8 27.95 -26.49 -3.80
CA LEU A 8 28.49 -25.12 -3.78
C LEU A 8 28.45 -24.48 -5.17
N ILE A 9 28.81 -25.21 -6.22
CA ILE A 9 28.77 -24.75 -7.62
C ILE A 9 27.31 -24.54 -8.06
N LEU A 10 26.39 -25.43 -7.70
CA LEU A 10 24.96 -25.22 -7.93
C LEU A 10 24.49 -23.94 -7.22
N ARG A 11 24.83 -23.78 -5.94
CA ARG A 11 24.46 -22.60 -5.14
C ARG A 11 25.00 -21.30 -5.73
N LEU A 12 26.26 -21.25 -6.17
CA LEU A 12 26.88 -20.07 -6.80
C LEU A 12 26.28 -19.75 -8.17
N LYS A 13 26.00 -20.78 -8.99
CA LYS A 13 25.43 -20.62 -10.33
C LYS A 13 23.98 -20.11 -10.30
N TYR A 14 23.20 -20.51 -9.30
CA TYR A 14 21.79 -20.12 -9.17
C TYR A 14 21.55 -19.00 -8.14
N LEU A 15 22.56 -18.54 -7.39
CA LEU A 15 22.43 -17.43 -6.43
C LEU A 15 21.88 -16.14 -7.07
N PRO A 16 22.33 -15.71 -8.27
CA PRO A 16 21.79 -14.52 -8.92
C PRO A 16 20.30 -14.65 -9.24
N ALA A 17 19.89 -15.82 -9.75
CA ALA A 17 18.49 -16.11 -10.06
C ALA A 17 17.62 -16.20 -8.80
N TYR A 18 18.15 -16.77 -7.71
CA TYR A 18 17.44 -16.89 -6.44
C TYR A 18 17.29 -15.53 -5.74
N ILE A 19 18.34 -14.72 -5.70
CA ILE A 19 18.28 -13.36 -5.15
C ILE A 19 17.30 -12.52 -5.95
N TYR A 20 17.35 -12.61 -7.28
CA TYR A 20 16.40 -11.93 -8.15
C TYR A 20 14.96 -12.41 -7.90
N PHE A 21 14.73 -13.72 -7.83
CA PHE A 21 13.41 -14.28 -7.58
C PHE A 21 12.84 -13.88 -6.21
N GLN A 22 13.64 -13.95 -5.14
CA GLN A 22 13.23 -13.49 -3.81
C GLN A 22 12.90 -12.00 -3.81
N HIS A 23 13.72 -11.18 -4.48
CA HIS A 23 13.46 -9.75 -4.62
C HIS A 23 12.15 -9.48 -5.39
N THR A 24 11.90 -10.19 -6.49
CA THR A 24 10.69 -10.05 -7.29
C THR A 24 9.43 -10.44 -6.49
N ILE A 25 9.45 -11.58 -5.80
CA ILE A 25 8.32 -12.01 -4.95
C ILE A 25 8.04 -11.00 -3.85
N MET A 26 9.10 -10.46 -3.22
CA MET A 26 8.93 -9.44 -2.19
C MET A 26 8.33 -8.15 -2.74
N ASN A 27 8.75 -7.72 -3.93
CA ASN A 27 8.18 -6.53 -4.57
C ASN A 27 6.70 -6.72 -4.94
N ILE A 28 6.30 -7.94 -5.35
CA ILE A 28 4.90 -8.27 -5.64
C ILE A 28 4.05 -8.14 -4.37
N ILE A 29 4.45 -8.81 -3.29
CA ILE A 29 3.72 -8.78 -2.01
C ILE A 29 3.60 -7.35 -1.49
N ALA A 30 4.71 -6.61 -1.49
CA ALA A 30 4.76 -5.23 -1.04
C ALA A 30 3.79 -4.34 -1.83
N SER A 31 3.81 -4.44 -3.17
CA SER A 31 2.93 -3.68 -4.07
C SER A 31 1.45 -4.03 -3.87
N ASN A 32 1.13 -5.32 -3.75
CA ASN A 32 -0.25 -5.77 -3.57
C ASN A 32 -0.80 -5.33 -2.22
N LEU A 33 -0.01 -5.47 -1.15
CA LEU A 33 -0.38 -5.05 0.20
C LEU A 33 -0.66 -3.54 0.26
N LEU A 34 0.23 -2.73 -0.35
CA LEU A 34 0.05 -1.29 -0.47
C LEU A 34 -1.28 -0.94 -1.16
N THR A 35 -1.52 -1.55 -2.33
CA THR A 35 -2.70 -1.29 -3.16
C THR A 35 -3.99 -1.62 -2.40
N LYS A 36 -4.08 -2.85 -1.86
CA LYS A 36 -5.27 -3.30 -1.12
C LYS A 36 -5.51 -2.50 0.16
N ARG A 37 -4.44 -2.10 0.86
CA ARG A 37 -4.53 -1.23 2.05
C ARG A 37 -5.16 0.12 1.69
N GLU A 38 -4.71 0.73 0.60
CA GLU A 38 -5.20 2.04 0.14
C GLU A 38 -6.64 1.98 -0.38
N GLU A 39 -7.03 0.88 -1.05
CA GLU A 39 -8.42 0.61 -1.43
C GLU A 39 -9.36 0.59 -0.21
N LYS A 40 -8.90 0.02 0.91
CA LYS A 40 -9.62 0.01 2.20
C LYS A 40 -9.43 1.30 3.03
N ARG A 41 -8.64 2.27 2.54
CA ARG A 41 -8.32 3.54 3.20
C ARG A 41 -7.70 3.38 4.60
N LEU A 42 -6.93 2.32 4.80
CA LEU A 42 -6.27 2.05 6.09
C LEU A 42 -4.88 2.70 6.13
N THR A 43 -4.49 3.23 7.29
CA THR A 43 -3.12 3.72 7.48
C THR A 43 -2.17 2.56 7.80
N GLN A 44 -0.87 2.75 7.55
CA GLN A 44 0.14 1.75 7.95
C GLN A 44 0.15 1.49 9.46
N ALA A 45 -0.07 2.54 10.28
CA ALA A 45 -0.18 2.40 11.72
C ALA A 45 -1.38 1.53 12.13
N TYR A 46 -2.52 1.72 11.46
CA TYR A 46 -3.72 0.95 11.74
C TYR A 46 -3.60 -0.52 11.27
N MET A 47 -2.98 -0.76 10.11
CA MET A 47 -2.65 -2.12 9.67
C MET A 47 -1.71 -2.83 10.65
N ALA A 48 -0.67 -2.15 11.12
CA ALA A 48 0.26 -2.69 12.10
C ALA A 48 -0.45 -3.05 13.41
N PHE A 49 -1.33 -2.18 13.90
CA PHE A 49 -2.17 -2.43 15.06
C PHE A 49 -3.04 -3.68 14.88
N LEU A 50 -3.81 -3.77 13.79
CA LEU A 50 -4.71 -4.90 13.51
C LEU A 50 -3.97 -6.23 13.34
N SER A 51 -2.76 -6.18 12.78
CA SER A 51 -1.94 -7.38 12.52
C SER A 51 -1.03 -7.76 13.69
N GLY A 52 -1.10 -7.03 14.80
CA GLY A 52 -0.35 -7.29 16.03
C GLY A 52 1.16 -7.08 15.90
N MET A 53 1.58 -6.09 15.11
CA MET A 53 3.00 -5.78 14.89
C MET A 53 3.31 -4.30 15.05
N SER A 54 4.60 -3.96 15.10
CA SER A 54 5.03 -2.56 15.12
C SER A 54 4.84 -1.91 13.76
N GLN A 55 4.52 -0.61 13.75
CA GLN A 55 4.40 0.16 12.51
C GLN A 55 5.67 0.14 11.65
N PRO A 56 6.90 0.25 12.22
CA PRO A 56 8.12 0.12 11.41
C PRO A 56 8.23 -1.22 10.70
N ASN A 57 7.88 -2.33 11.37
CA ASN A 57 7.91 -3.66 10.76
C ASN A 57 6.93 -3.74 9.58
N TYR A 58 5.69 -3.28 9.76
CA TYR A 58 4.71 -3.22 8.68
C TYR A 58 5.19 -2.33 7.51
N SER A 59 5.81 -1.19 7.81
CA SER A 59 6.40 -0.30 6.80
C SER A 59 7.56 -0.96 6.03
N ASP A 60 8.39 -1.76 6.69
CA ASP A 60 9.46 -2.51 6.04
C ASP A 60 8.91 -3.60 5.11
N ILE A 61 7.78 -4.22 5.46
CA ILE A 61 7.08 -5.18 4.60
C ILE A 61 6.55 -4.48 3.34
N GLU A 62 5.84 -3.34 3.45
CA GLU A 62 5.35 -2.59 2.28
C GLU A 62 6.48 -1.99 1.41
N ARG A 63 7.71 -1.91 1.94
CA ARG A 63 8.90 -1.51 1.18
C ARG A 63 9.71 -2.69 0.63
N GLY A 64 9.23 -3.93 0.81
CA GLY A 64 9.92 -5.14 0.38
C GLY A 64 11.22 -5.44 1.13
N LYS A 65 11.50 -4.76 2.25
CA LYS A 65 12.72 -4.97 3.05
C LYS A 65 12.61 -6.16 4.00
N THR A 66 11.39 -6.47 4.43
CA THR A 66 11.12 -7.57 5.35
C THR A 66 10.13 -8.54 4.74
N ARG A 67 10.48 -9.82 4.75
CA ARG A 67 9.60 -10.89 4.29
C ARG A 67 8.53 -11.19 5.35
N PRO A 68 7.23 -11.08 5.03
CA PRO A 68 6.19 -11.48 5.95
C PRO A 68 6.19 -13.01 6.13
N SER A 69 5.87 -13.47 7.33
CA SER A 69 5.58 -14.88 7.59
C SER A 69 4.23 -15.28 6.98
N ILE A 70 3.97 -16.58 6.89
CA ILE A 70 2.69 -17.13 6.43
C ILE A 70 1.54 -16.64 7.32
N ASP A 71 1.74 -16.62 8.64
CA ASP A 71 0.74 -16.13 9.58
C ASP A 71 0.45 -14.63 9.42
N GLN A 72 1.49 -13.84 9.09
CA GLN A 72 1.31 -12.42 8.79
C GLN A 72 0.53 -12.24 7.47
N LEU A 73 0.86 -12.99 6.42
CA LEU A 73 0.11 -12.97 5.16
C LEU A 73 -1.35 -13.33 5.37
N LYS A 74 -1.64 -14.35 6.19
CA LYS A 74 -3.01 -14.74 6.54
C LYS A 74 -3.76 -13.63 7.30
N ARG A 75 -3.10 -12.99 8.28
CA ARG A 75 -3.70 -11.84 8.98
C ARG A 75 -3.97 -10.67 8.04
N PHE A 76 -3.03 -10.36 7.14
CA PHE A 76 -3.23 -9.30 6.16
C PHE A 76 -4.40 -9.60 5.24
N SER A 77 -4.53 -10.85 4.76
CA SER A 77 -5.64 -11.25 3.90
C SER A 77 -6.99 -11.16 4.62
N GLU A 78 -7.04 -11.52 5.91
CA GLU A 78 -8.24 -11.37 6.74
C GLU A 78 -8.62 -9.90 6.96
N ILE A 79 -7.65 -9.03 7.31
CA ILE A 79 -7.89 -7.59 7.53
C ILE A 79 -8.37 -6.90 6.24
N LEU A 80 -7.77 -7.27 5.11
CA LEU A 80 -8.04 -6.65 3.81
C LEU A 80 -9.20 -7.32 3.07
N ASP A 81 -9.77 -8.40 3.61
CA ASP A 81 -10.87 -9.16 3.01
C ASP A 81 -10.54 -9.61 1.58
N VAL A 82 -9.38 -10.23 1.43
CA VAL A 82 -8.86 -10.80 0.17
C VAL A 82 -8.33 -12.20 0.42
N SER A 83 -8.04 -12.95 -0.64
CA SER A 83 -7.30 -14.20 -0.52
C SER A 83 -5.79 -13.98 -0.37
N VAL A 84 -5.08 -14.95 0.21
CA VAL A 84 -3.60 -14.92 0.25
C VAL A 84 -3.01 -14.95 -1.17
N ASP A 85 -3.68 -15.61 -2.12
CA ASP A 85 -3.28 -15.66 -3.52
C ASP A 85 -3.20 -14.25 -4.12
N GLU A 86 -4.21 -13.41 -3.89
CA GLU A 86 -4.21 -12.01 -4.34
C GLU A 86 -3.06 -11.17 -3.78
N LEU A 87 -2.49 -11.56 -2.63
CA LEU A 87 -1.33 -10.87 -2.07
C LEU A 87 -0.01 -11.31 -2.72
N ILE A 88 0.10 -12.56 -3.19
CA ILE A 88 1.35 -13.13 -3.71
C ILE A 88 1.41 -13.23 -5.24
N SER A 89 0.27 -13.14 -5.90
CA SER A 89 0.16 -13.28 -7.35
C SER A 89 0.60 -12.01 -8.08
N GLU A 90 1.26 -12.20 -9.23
CA GLU A 90 1.53 -11.11 -10.15
C GLU A 90 0.20 -10.55 -10.67
N VAL A 91 -0.15 -9.35 -10.23
CA VAL A 91 -1.27 -8.63 -10.83
C VAL A 91 -0.84 -8.30 -12.24
N LYS A 92 -1.39 -9.01 -13.23
CA LYS A 92 -1.35 -8.57 -14.62
C LYS A 92 -1.97 -7.20 -14.61
N LYS A 93 -1.15 -6.15 -14.74
CA LYS A 93 -1.64 -4.81 -15.00
C LYS A 93 -2.43 -4.92 -16.29
N GLN A 94 -3.74 -5.10 -16.19
CA GLN A 94 -4.63 -4.64 -17.23
C GLN A 94 -4.16 -3.21 -17.47
N LYS A 95 -3.80 -2.89 -18.71
CA LYS A 95 -3.41 -1.53 -19.08
C LYS A 95 -4.52 -0.63 -18.56
N ILE A 96 -4.30 0.00 -17.41
CA ILE A 96 -4.96 1.23 -17.06
C ILE A 96 -4.61 2.11 -18.27
N PRO A 97 -5.59 2.59 -19.05
CA PRO A 97 -5.28 3.55 -20.11
C PRO A 97 -4.38 4.61 -19.49
N GLN A 98 -3.18 4.82 -20.04
CA GLN A 98 -2.28 5.82 -19.52
C GLN A 98 -2.89 7.20 -19.78
N GLY A 99 -3.63 7.64 -18.77
CA GLY A 99 -4.26 8.93 -18.60
C GLY A 99 -4.92 8.81 -17.23
N ARG A 100 -4.62 9.66 -16.25
CA ARG A 100 -5.43 10.88 -16.11
C ARG A 100 -6.28 11.16 -17.36
N GLU A 101 -7.26 10.30 -17.64
CA GLU A 101 -8.46 10.78 -18.30
C GLU A 101 -8.92 11.89 -17.37
N SER A 102 -8.91 13.13 -17.88
CA SER A 102 -9.79 14.13 -17.31
C SER A 102 -11.13 13.42 -17.18
N PHE A 103 -11.60 13.20 -15.95
CA PHE A 103 -13.00 12.87 -15.77
C PHE A 103 -13.75 13.87 -16.63
N ASN A 104 -14.44 13.40 -17.66
CA ASN A 104 -15.28 14.26 -18.48
C ASN A 104 -16.50 14.56 -17.61
N VAL A 105 -16.27 15.37 -16.57
CA VAL A 105 -17.29 15.83 -15.64
C VAL A 105 -18.21 16.67 -16.50
N PRO A 106 -19.50 16.32 -16.62
CA PRO A 106 -20.45 17.18 -17.30
C PRO A 106 -20.30 18.58 -16.71
N LYS A 107 -20.08 19.61 -17.54
CA LYS A 107 -19.74 20.99 -17.09
C LYS A 107 -20.64 21.52 -15.97
N GLY A 108 -21.88 21.02 -15.86
CA GLY A 108 -22.80 21.33 -14.77
C GLY A 108 -22.48 20.76 -13.38
N ARG A 109 -21.72 19.66 -13.25
CA ARG A 109 -21.29 19.11 -11.94
C ARG A 109 -20.02 19.77 -11.41
N GLN A 110 -19.17 20.28 -12.30
CA GLN A 110 -17.94 20.99 -11.91
C GLN A 110 -18.28 22.29 -11.16
N SER A 111 -19.33 23.00 -11.57
CA SER A 111 -19.77 24.24 -10.90
C SER A 111 -20.36 24.01 -9.50
N ALA A 112 -21.10 22.93 -9.29
CA ALA A 112 -21.63 22.57 -7.97
C ALA A 112 -20.51 22.14 -7.01
N LEU A 113 -19.51 21.41 -7.52
CA LEU A 113 -18.35 21.01 -6.73
C LEU A 113 -17.48 22.22 -6.35
N LEU A 114 -17.21 23.14 -7.28
CA LEU A 114 -16.49 24.38 -6.97
C LEU A 114 -17.21 25.22 -5.92
N LYS A 115 -18.54 25.39 -6.05
CA LYS A 115 -19.34 26.10 -5.04
C LYS A 115 -19.25 25.43 -3.67
N ALA A 116 -19.36 24.10 -3.62
CA ALA A 116 -19.26 23.36 -2.37
C ALA A 116 -17.85 23.47 -1.73
N ILE A 117 -16.80 23.58 -2.55
CA ILE A 117 -15.43 23.80 -2.07
C ILE A 117 -15.28 25.23 -1.54
N GLU A 118 -15.75 26.25 -2.27
CA GLU A 118 -15.72 27.65 -1.83
C GLU A 118 -16.55 27.89 -0.56
N GLU A 119 -17.69 27.21 -0.41
CA GLU A 119 -18.52 27.26 0.80
C GLU A 119 -17.82 26.62 2.01
N ARG A 120 -17.06 25.54 1.80
CA ARG A 120 -16.25 24.92 2.84
C ARG A 120 -15.13 25.83 3.32
N ASP A 121 -14.43 26.51 2.41
CA ASP A 121 -13.34 27.42 2.79
C ASP A 121 -13.82 28.58 3.67
N LYS A 122 -15.04 29.08 3.41
CA LYS A 122 -15.68 30.09 4.26
C LYS A 122 -15.97 29.56 5.67
N TYR A 123 -16.46 28.33 5.77
CA TYR A 123 -16.76 27.70 7.06
C TYR A 123 -15.49 27.41 7.87
N ILE A 124 -14.41 26.95 7.22
CA ILE A 124 -13.11 26.75 7.85
C ILE A 124 -12.61 28.07 8.46
N LYS A 125 -12.64 29.15 7.69
CA LYS A 125 -12.19 30.47 8.15
C LYS A 125 -13.00 30.99 9.34
N LEU A 126 -14.30 30.70 9.37
CA LEU A 126 -15.16 31.06 10.50
C LEU A 126 -14.78 30.29 11.78
N LEU A 127 -14.59 28.97 11.65
CA LEU A 127 -14.17 28.11 12.77
C LEU A 127 -12.79 28.51 13.30
N GLU A 128 -11.86 28.85 12.41
CA GLU A 128 -10.53 29.34 12.79
C GLU A 128 -10.62 30.63 13.61
N GLY A 129 -11.50 31.56 13.21
CA GLY A 129 -11.77 32.79 13.97
C GLY A 129 -12.35 32.50 15.35
N GLN A 130 -13.37 31.65 15.43
CA GLN A 130 -13.99 31.26 16.71
C GLN A 130 -12.98 30.57 17.65
N LEU A 131 -12.12 29.71 17.11
CA LEU A 131 -11.04 29.07 17.87
C LEU A 131 -9.99 30.08 18.35
N ALA A 132 -9.68 31.10 17.56
CA ALA A 132 -8.74 32.15 17.95
C ALA A 132 -9.29 33.02 19.10
N ASP A 133 -10.59 33.33 19.07
CA ASP A 133 -11.24 34.11 20.12
C ASP A 133 -11.43 33.31 21.42
N LEU A 134 -11.72 32.01 21.30
CA LEU A 134 -11.78 31.10 22.45
C LEU A 134 -10.42 30.90 23.12
N LYS A 135 -9.32 30.92 22.36
CA LYS A 135 -7.94 30.82 22.89
C LYS A 135 -7.44 32.11 23.55
N LYS A 136 -8.17 33.23 23.42
CA LYS A 136 -7.83 34.53 24.01
C LYS A 136 -8.61 34.84 25.30
N LYS A 137 -9.57 34.00 25.68
CA LYS A 137 -10.22 33.98 27.01
C LYS A 137 -9.45 33.06 27.94
#